data_AF-A0A0V1H2C1-F1
#
_entry.id   AF-A0A0V1H2C1-F1
#
_cell.length_a   1.000
_cell.length_b   1.000
_cell.length_c   1.000
_cell.angle_alpha   90.00
_cell.angle_beta   90.00
_cell.angle_gamma   90.00
#
_symmetry.space_group_name_H-M   'P 1'
#
loop_
_entity.id
_entity.type
_entity.pdbx_description
1 polymer ?
#
loop_
_entity_poly.entity_id
_entity_poly.type
_entity_poly.pdbx_seq_one_letter_code
_entity_poly.pdbx_strand_id
1 'polypeptide(L)'
;MILKDSILFRRQLAKPADRRIGYQFVVPQILRQEILHSLHSGPEGGHLGKKKTLWKVRQRFYWPGQSEDVADWCRKCQECSQRKNGSKRHQ
;
A
#
# COMPACT_ATOMS: atom_id res chain seq x y z
N MET A 1 -2.99 -13.39 15.12
CA MET A 1 -2.65 -13.80 13.74
C MET A 1 -3.25 -15.17 13.48
N ILE A 2 -3.40 -15.59 12.22
CA ILE A 2 -3.94 -16.89 11.82
C ILE A 2 -2.99 -17.49 10.79
N LEU A 3 -2.62 -18.76 10.95
CA LEU A 3 -1.80 -19.49 9.99
C LEU A 3 -2.72 -20.42 9.19
N LYS A 4 -2.66 -20.34 7.85
CA LYS A 4 -3.41 -21.21 6.94
C LYS A 4 -2.53 -21.56 5.76
N ASP A 5 -2.38 -22.84 5.44
CA ASP A 5 -1.56 -23.32 4.32
C ASP A 5 -0.12 -22.75 4.34
N SER A 6 0.48 -22.68 5.53
CA SER A 6 1.79 -22.05 5.80
C SER A 6 1.88 -20.54 5.54
N ILE A 7 0.74 -19.89 5.30
CA ILE A 7 0.62 -18.45 5.07
C ILE A 7 0.05 -17.76 6.32
N LEU A 8 0.72 -16.69 6.76
CA LEU A 8 0.28 -15.92 7.92
C LEU A 8 -0.70 -14.81 7.50
N PHE A 9 -1.82 -14.75 8.19
CA PHE A 9 -2.87 -13.74 8.02
C PHE A 9 -3.10 -12.95 9.31
N ARG A 10 -3.36 -11.66 9.15
CA ARG A 10 -3.88 -10.79 10.20
C ARG A 10 -5.39 -10.67 10.06
N ARG A 11 -6.10 -10.94 11.15
CA ARG A 11 -7.53 -10.66 11.25
C ARG A 11 -7.74 -9.14 11.33
N GLN A 12 -8.55 -8.61 10.42
CA GLN A 12 -9.05 -7.24 10.49
C GLN A 12 -10.49 -7.28 11.00
N LEU A 13 -10.74 -6.59 12.11
CA LEU A 13 -12.10 -6.44 12.62
C LEU A 13 -12.92 -5.70 11.58
N ALA A 14 -14.11 -6.24 11.34
CA ALA A 14 -15.06 -5.66 10.43
C ALA A 14 -15.49 -4.27 10.95
N LYS A 15 -15.72 -3.31 10.04
CA LYS A 15 -16.31 -2.03 10.46
C LYS A 15 -17.72 -2.30 11.00
N PRO A 16 -18.28 -1.49 11.90
CA PRO A 16 -19.63 -1.74 12.44
C PRO A 16 -20.73 -1.97 11.39
N ALA A 17 -20.58 -1.36 10.19
CA ALA A 17 -21.51 -1.49 9.07
C ALA A 17 -21.31 -2.76 8.21
N ASP A 18 -20.21 -3.49 8.37
CA ASP A 18 -19.92 -4.73 7.64
C ASP A 18 -19.67 -5.83 8.68
N ARG A 19 -20.44 -6.92 8.64
CA ARG A 19 -20.25 -8.02 9.62
C ARG A 19 -19.17 -9.02 9.19
N ARG A 20 -18.54 -8.84 8.02
CA ARG A 20 -17.54 -9.78 7.50
C ARG A 20 -16.17 -9.49 8.09
N ILE A 21 -15.62 -10.48 8.78
CA ILE A 21 -14.23 -10.46 9.23
C ILE A 21 -13.31 -10.45 8.00
N GLY A 22 -12.48 -9.42 7.88
CA GLY A 22 -11.46 -9.32 6.84
C GLY A 22 -10.17 -10.02 7.24
N TYR A 23 -9.42 -10.52 6.25
CA TYR A 23 -8.09 -11.07 6.45
C TYR A 23 -7.08 -10.31 5.59
N GLN A 24 -5.94 -9.96 6.18
CA GLN A 24 -4.81 -9.34 5.49
C GLN A 24 -3.66 -10.34 5.45
N PHE A 25 -3.06 -10.54 4.28
CA PHE A 25 -1.83 -11.33 4.16
C PHE A 25 -0.67 -10.61 4.87
N VAL A 26 0.02 -11.30 5.76
CA VAL A 26 1.21 -10.75 6.42
C VAL A 26 2.40 -10.89 5.48
N VAL A 27 2.90 -9.76 4.99
CA VAL A 27 3.82 -9.72 3.87
C VAL A 27 5.28 -9.89 4.33
N PRO A 28 5.99 -10.94 3.86
CA PRO A 28 7.43 -11.07 4.02
C PRO A 28 8.16 -9.88 3.41
N GLN A 29 9.29 -9.46 4.01
CA GLN A 29 10.03 -8.28 3.56
C GLN A 29 10.37 -8.30 2.06
N ILE A 30 10.71 -9.47 1.53
CA ILE A 30 11.06 -9.68 0.11
C ILE A 30 9.94 -9.30 -0.87
N LEU A 31 8.67 -9.40 -0.46
CA LEU A 31 7.52 -9.11 -1.33
C LEU A 31 7.01 -7.66 -1.23
N ARG A 32 7.49 -6.89 -0.23
CA ARG A 32 6.94 -5.55 0.04
C ARG A 32 7.17 -4.59 -1.11
N GLN A 33 8.35 -4.61 -1.74
CA GLN A 33 8.66 -3.71 -2.85
C GLN A 33 7.80 -3.99 -4.09
N GLU A 34 7.59 -5.27 -4.42
CA GLU A 34 6.75 -5.68 -5.54
C GLU A 34 5.29 -5.24 -5.34
N ILE A 35 4.76 -5.44 -4.13
CA ILE A 35 3.42 -4.98 -3.76
C ILE A 35 3.34 -3.45 -3.85
N LEU A 36 4.31 -2.72 -3.29
CA LEU A 36 4.33 -1.26 -3.34
C LEU A 36 4.41 -0.74 -4.78
N HIS A 37 5.22 -1.36 -5.63
CA HIS A 37 5.31 -1.06 -7.05
C HIS A 37 3.95 -1.26 -7.73
N SER A 38 3.37 -2.46 -7.62
CA SER A 38 2.10 -2.82 -8.26
C SER A 38 0.96 -1.87 -7.90
N LEU A 39 0.87 -1.47 -6.62
CA LEU A 39 -0.20 -0.60 -6.11
C LEU A 39 0.05 0.89 -6.34
N HIS A 40 1.30 1.31 -6.53
CA HIS A 40 1.64 2.72 -6.75
C HIS A 40 1.73 3.04 -8.24
N SER A 41 2.70 2.47 -8.94
CA SER A 41 3.06 2.80 -10.34
C SER A 41 2.77 1.66 -11.33
N GLY A 42 2.49 0.46 -10.84
CA GLY A 42 2.22 -0.72 -11.66
C GLY A 42 0.75 -0.86 -12.10
N PRO A 43 0.33 -2.09 -12.48
CA PRO A 43 -0.97 -2.35 -13.13
C PRO A 43 -2.19 -2.01 -12.27
N GLU A 44 -2.11 -2.21 -10.96
CA GLU A 44 -3.17 -1.81 -10.03
C GLU A 44 -2.99 -0.36 -9.55
N GLY A 45 -1.96 0.33 -10.02
CA GLY A 45 -1.56 1.67 -9.65
C GLY A 45 -1.97 2.70 -10.71
N GLY A 46 -1.02 3.59 -10.99
CA GLY A 46 -1.21 4.80 -11.82
C GLY A 46 -0.60 6.04 -11.16
N HIS A 47 0.55 5.87 -10.51
CA HIS A 47 1.19 6.87 -9.66
C HIS A 47 0.28 7.41 -8.54
N LEU A 48 -0.44 6.49 -7.87
CA LEU A 48 -1.36 6.85 -6.80
C LEU A 48 -0.62 7.54 -5.64
N GLY A 49 -1.22 8.61 -5.11
CA GLY A 49 -0.68 9.31 -3.94
C GLY A 49 -0.77 8.46 -2.67
N LYS A 50 0.09 8.77 -1.69
CA LYS A 50 0.24 8.07 -0.38
C LYS A 50 -1.07 7.55 0.22
N LYS A 51 -2.10 8.40 0.34
CA LYS A 51 -3.38 8.04 0.97
C LYS A 51 -4.08 6.89 0.22
N LYS A 52 -4.14 6.95 -1.11
CA LYS A 52 -4.79 5.93 -1.95
C LYS A 52 -3.98 4.63 -1.97
N THR A 53 -2.65 4.72 -2.08
CA THR A 53 -1.77 3.55 -2.02
C THR A 53 -1.89 2.84 -0.67
N LEU A 54 -1.84 3.59 0.44
CA LEU A 54 -1.97 3.02 1.79
C LEU A 54 -3.35 2.38 2.01
N TRP A 55 -4.40 2.99 1.46
CA TRP A 55 -5.74 2.40 1.50
C TRP A 55 -5.75 1.03 0.80
N LYS A 56 -5.20 0.92 -0.42
CA LYS A 56 -5.10 -0.34 -1.16
C LYS A 56 -4.26 -1.40 -0.43
N VAL A 57 -3.13 -1.00 0.16
CA VAL A 57 -2.30 -1.88 1.01
C VAL A 57 -3.14 -2.44 2.14
N ARG A 58 -3.82 -1.58 2.90
CA ARG A 58 -4.65 -1.98 4.06
C ARG A 58 -5.88 -2.81 3.70
N GLN A 59 -6.29 -2.89 2.44
CA GLN A 59 -7.39 -3.79 2.06
C GLN A 59 -6.95 -5.27 2.09
N ARG A 60 -5.69 -5.57 1.74
CA ARG A 60 -5.25 -6.95 1.44
C ARG A 60 -4.01 -7.38 2.18
N PHE A 61 -3.20 -6.44 2.65
CA PHE A 61 -1.85 -6.69 3.12
C PHE A 61 -1.60 -6.05 4.49
N TYR A 62 -0.66 -6.65 5.21
CA TYR A 62 -0.19 -6.15 6.49
C TYR A 62 1.30 -6.37 6.66
N TRP A 63 2.00 -5.36 7.14
CA TRP A 63 3.28 -5.50 7.84
C TRP A 63 3.48 -4.34 8.83
N PRO A 64 4.30 -4.51 9.88
CA PRO A 64 4.70 -3.40 10.75
C PRO A 64 5.43 -2.33 9.95
N GLY A 65 5.08 -1.06 10.15
CA GLY A 65 5.69 0.06 9.41
C GLY A 65 5.14 0.31 8.00
N GLN A 66 4.06 -0.37 7.58
CA GLN A 66 3.55 -0.22 6.21
C GLN A 66 3.11 1.20 5.83
N SER A 67 2.81 2.05 6.80
CA SER A 67 2.38 3.43 6.51
C SER A 67 3.58 4.31 6.16
N GLU A 68 4.70 4.07 6.83
CA GLU A 68 6.02 4.67 6.64
C GLU A 68 6.61 4.21 5.32
N ASP A 69 6.62 2.89 5.07
CA ASP A 69 7.11 2.31 3.82
C ASP A 69 6.35 2.86 2.60
N VAL A 70 5.02 2.95 2.68
CA VAL A 70 4.20 3.57 1.60
C VAL A 70 4.55 5.05 1.42
N ALA A 71 4.76 5.78 2.53
CA ALA A 71 5.11 7.20 2.46
C ALA A 71 6.46 7.38 1.74
N ASP A 72 7.46 6.60 2.12
CA ASP A 72 8.79 6.63 1.56
C ASP A 72 8.81 6.19 0.10
N TRP A 73 8.05 5.15 -0.25
CA TRP A 73 7.91 4.70 -1.63
C TRP A 73 7.35 5.79 -2.53
N CYS A 74 6.21 6.38 -2.15
CA CYS A 74 5.60 7.47 -2.93
C CYS A 74 6.48 8.74 -2.98
N ARG A 75 7.28 9.00 -1.93
CA ARG A 75 8.21 10.13 -1.89
C ARG A 75 9.40 9.92 -2.83
N LYS A 76 9.90 8.70 -2.94
CA LYS A 76 11.05 8.33 -3.79
C LYS A 76 10.70 8.17 -5.27
N CYS A 77 9.41 8.18 -5.63
CA CYS A 77 8.99 8.08 -7.03
C CYS A 77 9.37 9.33 -7.83
N GLN A 78 10.29 9.16 -8.79
CA GLN A 78 10.81 10.24 -9.63
C GLN A 78 9.71 10.86 -10.51
N GLU A 79 8.86 10.05 -11.12
CA GLU A 79 7.77 10.53 -11.98
C GLU A 79 6.76 11.39 -11.19
N CYS A 80 6.43 10.98 -9.97
CA CYS A 80 5.59 11.80 -9.09
C CYS A 80 6.27 13.11 -8.67
N SER A 81 7.57 13.08 -8.42
CA SER A 81 8.36 14.26 -8.06
C SER A 81 8.39 15.29 -9.20
N GLN A 82 8.70 14.83 -10.42
CA GLN A 82 8.74 15.68 -11.61
C GLN A 82 7.40 16.35 -11.90
N ARG A 83 6.28 15.62 -11.81
CA ARG A 83 4.94 16.18 -12.02
C ARG A 83 4.57 17.27 -11.01
N LYS A 84 5.04 17.17 -9.76
CA LYS A 84 4.79 18.17 -8.71
C LYS A 84 5.65 19.42 -8.86
N ASN A 85 6.86 19.28 -9.40
CA ASN A 85 7.79 20.39 -9.59
C ASN A 85 7.54 21.12 -10.92
N GLY A 86 7.02 20.43 -11.93
CA GLY A 86 6.67 21.01 -13.24
C GLY A 86 5.53 22.03 -13.20
N SER A 87 4.72 22.05 -12.14
CA SER A 87 3.63 23.01 -11.94
C SER A 87 4.04 24.34 -11.29
N LYS A 88 5.34 24.55 -11.02
CA LYS A 88 5.90 25.83 -10.53
C LYS A 88 6.59 26.69 -11.61
N ARG A 89 6.22 26.54 -12.88
CA ARG A 89 6.61 27.56 -13.88
C ARG A 89 5.59 28.69 -13.84
N HIS A 90 5.98 29.79 -13.19
CA HIS A 90 5.36 31.10 -13.38
C HIS A 90 5.24 31.38 -14.87
N GLN A 91 4.02 31.70 -15.30
CA GLN A 91 3.79 32.69 -16.32
C GLN A 91 3.43 33.99 -15.61
#